data_AF-A0A379FX15-F1
#
_entry.id   AF-A0A379FX15-F1
#
_cell.length_a   1.000
_cell.length_b   1.000
_cell.length_c   1.000
_cell.angle_alpha   90.00
_cell.angle_beta   90.00
_cell.angle_gamma   90.00
#
_symmetry.space_group_name_H-M   'P 1'
#
loop_
_entity.id
_entity.type
_entity.pdbx_description
1 polymer ?
#
loop_
_entity_poly.entity_id
_entity_poly.type
_entity_poly.pdbx_seq_one_letter_code
_entity_poly.pdbx_strand_id
1 'polypeptide(L)'
;MTLTCILLVKVPFPIVLDAIEKMRAAHPEKDIRPGLAHNELVHADDYARFARLKTIRLFIFQWAAPTPELAAFEKKMLGDERFEQLEPIAKFVDAGAVVAFGSDWPIDDFDEWYDLKVAATRRGRDINGQKHRDSIMTEI
;
A
#
# COMPACT_ATOMS: atom_id res chain seq x y z
N MET A 1 -7.08 12.91 -18.15
CA MET A 1 -6.70 11.59 -18.69
C MET A 1 -5.93 10.89 -17.60
N THR A 2 -6.53 9.92 -16.91
CA THR A 2 -5.88 9.21 -15.81
C THR A 2 -4.90 8.21 -16.41
N LEU A 3 -3.60 8.49 -16.32
CA LEU A 3 -2.58 7.50 -16.60
C LEU A 3 -2.36 6.70 -15.32
N THR A 4 -3.12 5.63 -15.14
CA THR A 4 -2.83 4.63 -14.10
C THR A 4 -1.65 3.80 -14.60
N CYS A 5 -0.44 4.21 -14.23
CA CYS A 5 0.73 3.37 -14.44
C CYS A 5 0.79 2.38 -13.28
N ILE A 6 0.31 1.16 -13.51
CA ILE A 6 0.59 0.05 -12.58
C ILE A 6 2.08 -0.24 -12.71
N LEU A 7 2.91 0.43 -11.92
CA LEU A 7 4.31 0.02 -11.73
C LEU A 7 4.29 -1.21 -10.82
N LEU A 8 4.13 -2.38 -11.44
CA LEU A 8 4.44 -3.69 -10.87
C LEU A 8 5.95 -3.81 -10.71
N VAL A 9 6.55 -3.22 -9.68
CA VAL A 9 7.98 -3.42 -9.49
C VAL A 9 8.45 -3.18 -8.06
N LYS A 10 9.23 -4.16 -7.58
CA LYS A 10 10.27 -4.02 -6.55
C LYS A 10 11.38 -3.03 -7.00
N VAL A 11 11.02 -1.85 -7.50
CA VAL A 11 11.93 -0.73 -7.78
C VAL A 11 11.84 0.21 -6.58
N PRO A 12 12.97 0.72 -6.06
CA PRO A 12 12.94 1.65 -4.93
C PRO A 12 12.01 2.84 -5.22
N PHE A 13 11.06 3.11 -4.31
CA PHE A 13 10.13 4.25 -4.40
C PHE A 13 10.80 5.60 -4.71
N PRO A 14 12.01 5.90 -4.19
CA PRO A 14 12.69 7.14 -4.54
C PRO A 14 12.85 7.35 -6.05
N ILE A 15 13.20 6.31 -6.81
CA ILE A 15 13.40 6.41 -8.27
C ILE A 15 12.10 6.77 -8.98
N VAL A 16 10.99 6.16 -8.57
CA VAL A 16 9.67 6.40 -9.17
C VAL A 16 9.17 7.81 -8.83
N LEU A 17 9.33 8.24 -7.57
CA LEU A 17 8.94 9.57 -7.14
C LEU A 17 9.79 10.67 -7.80
N ASP A 18 11.08 10.42 -8.03
CA ASP A 18 11.97 11.32 -8.79
C ASP A 18 11.51 11.44 -10.25
N ALA A 19 11.07 10.34 -10.86
CA ALA A 19 10.53 10.35 -12.22
C ALA A 19 9.21 11.14 -12.28
N ILE A 20 8.34 11.00 -11.28
CA ILE A 20 7.10 11.78 -11.17
C ILE A 20 7.43 13.27 -10.99
N GLU A 21 8.40 13.61 -10.15
CA GLU A 21 8.84 15.00 -9.95
C GLU A 21 9.36 15.63 -11.25
N LYS A 22 10.17 14.90 -12.01
CA LYS A 22 10.61 15.33 -13.36
C LYS A 22 9.44 15.49 -14.33
N MET A 23 8.49 14.55 -14.32
CA MET A 23 7.28 14.64 -15.15
C MET A 23 6.44 15.87 -14.77
N ARG A 24 6.31 16.20 -13.48
CA ARG A 24 5.61 17.41 -13.02
C ARG A 24 6.28 18.68 -13.52
N ALA A 25 7.62 18.73 -13.46
CA ALA A 25 8.39 19.87 -13.95
C ALA A 25 8.29 20.04 -15.48
N ALA A 26 8.30 18.94 -16.24
CA ALA A 26 8.18 18.98 -17.69
C ALA A 26 6.77 19.32 -18.20
N HIS A 27 5.73 19.04 -17.40
CA HIS A 27 4.34 19.16 -17.79
C HIS A 27 3.46 19.84 -16.71
N PRO A 28 3.74 21.10 -16.32
CA PRO A 28 3.08 21.74 -15.16
C PRO A 28 1.56 21.94 -15.34
N GLU A 29 1.10 22.17 -16.56
CA GLU A 29 -0.33 22.42 -16.87
C GLU A 29 -1.14 21.15 -17.13
N LYS A 30 -0.51 19.96 -17.12
CA LYS A 30 -1.20 18.71 -17.42
C LYS A 30 -1.77 18.07 -16.15
N ASP A 31 -3.07 17.78 -16.16
CA ASP A 31 -3.75 16.97 -15.13
C ASP A 31 -3.42 15.47 -15.30
N ILE A 32 -2.15 15.12 -15.08
CA ILE A 32 -1.68 13.74 -14.96
C ILE A 32 -1.85 13.34 -13.49
N ARG A 33 -2.39 12.16 -13.22
CA ARG A 33 -2.58 11.65 -11.85
C ARG A 33 -1.90 10.28 -11.73
N PRO A 34 -0.58 10.24 -11.48
CA PRO A 34 0.14 8.99 -11.36
C PRO A 34 -0.43 8.20 -10.17
N GLY A 35 -0.82 6.95 -10.42
CA GLY A 35 -1.14 5.99 -9.37
C GLY A 35 0.02 5.02 -9.19
N LEU A 36 0.39 4.69 -7.95
CA LEU A 36 1.39 3.66 -7.65
C LEU A 36 0.75 2.56 -6.81
N ALA A 37 0.82 1.32 -7.29
CA ALA A 37 0.39 0.11 -6.61
C ALA A 37 1.59 -0.61 -5.99
N HIS A 38 1.32 -1.60 -5.13
CA HIS A 38 2.34 -2.45 -4.50
C HIS A 38 3.41 -1.67 -3.71
N ASN A 39 2.97 -0.81 -2.82
CA ASN A 39 3.82 -0.08 -1.87
C ASN A 39 3.58 -0.57 -0.44
N GLU A 40 3.67 -1.89 -0.28
CA GLU A 40 3.56 -2.61 0.98
C GLU A 40 4.64 -2.15 1.96
N LEU A 41 5.80 -1.69 1.47
CA LEU A 41 6.89 -1.17 2.30
C LEU A 41 7.46 0.11 1.70
N VAL A 42 7.39 1.23 2.41
CA VAL A 42 7.84 2.54 1.92
C VAL A 42 8.71 3.22 2.97
N HIS A 43 9.79 3.88 2.52
CA HIS A 43 10.65 4.64 3.42
C HIS A 43 9.89 5.85 3.99
N ALA A 44 10.08 6.15 5.28
CA ALA A 44 9.31 7.20 5.96
C ALA A 44 9.40 8.58 5.29
N ASP A 45 10.56 8.90 4.72
CA ASP A 45 10.80 10.16 4.00
C ASP A 45 9.94 10.33 2.74
N ASP A 46 9.41 9.23 2.19
CA ASP A 46 8.65 9.26 0.95
C ASP A 46 7.14 9.52 1.18
N TYR A 47 6.59 9.34 2.39
CA TYR A 47 5.15 9.54 2.63
C TYR A 47 4.67 10.95 2.25
N ALA A 48 5.36 11.98 2.71
CA ALA A 48 5.03 13.37 2.40
C ALA A 48 5.23 13.71 0.91
N ARG A 49 6.10 12.97 0.21
CA ARG A 49 6.32 13.18 -1.23
C ARG A 49 5.12 12.76 -2.07
N PHE A 50 4.32 11.77 -1.65
CA PHE A 50 3.10 11.40 -2.37
C PHE A 50 2.09 12.56 -2.41
N ALA A 51 1.88 13.20 -1.26
CA ALA A 51 1.03 14.39 -1.16
C ALA A 51 1.58 15.54 -2.02
N ARG A 52 2.88 15.86 -1.87
CA ARG A 52 3.56 16.94 -2.61
C ARG A 52 3.46 16.75 -4.13
N LEU A 53 3.67 15.52 -4.61
CA LEU A 53 3.68 15.19 -6.04
C LEU A 53 2.30 14.90 -6.62
N LYS A 54 1.26 14.91 -5.79
CA LYS A 54 -0.12 14.52 -6.15
C LYS A 54 -0.13 13.13 -6.81
N THR A 55 0.59 12.20 -6.20
CA THR A 55 0.64 10.79 -6.60
C THR A 55 -0.40 10.03 -5.77
N ILE A 56 -1.26 9.29 -6.46
CA ILE A 56 -2.28 8.45 -5.82
C ILE A 56 -1.60 7.16 -5.36
N ARG A 57 -1.81 6.82 -4.10
CA ARG A 57 -1.38 5.55 -3.56
C ARG A 57 -2.49 4.51 -3.71
N LEU A 58 -2.20 3.39 -4.37
CA LEU A 58 -3.11 2.27 -4.59
C LEU A 58 -2.74 1.13 -3.63
N PHE A 59 -3.63 0.83 -2.68
CA PHE A 59 -3.46 -0.25 -1.72
C PHE A 59 -4.34 -1.46 -2.07
N ILE A 60 -3.89 -2.63 -1.60
CA ILE A 60 -4.72 -3.82 -1.44
C ILE A 60 -4.85 -4.02 0.06
N PHE A 61 -5.93 -3.53 0.66
CA PHE A 61 -6.03 -3.54 2.12
C PHE A 61 -6.12 -4.95 2.69
N GLN A 62 -6.57 -5.96 1.92
CA GLN A 62 -6.60 -7.37 2.31
C GLN A 62 -5.21 -7.86 2.75
N TRP A 63 -4.13 -7.30 2.20
CA TRP A 63 -2.75 -7.68 2.54
C TRP A 63 -2.31 -7.18 3.92
N ALA A 64 -3.04 -6.22 4.52
CA ALA A 64 -2.82 -5.76 5.88
C ALA A 64 -3.31 -6.76 6.97
N ALA A 65 -3.84 -7.90 6.56
CA ALA A 65 -4.19 -9.01 7.44
C ALA A 65 -3.74 -10.36 6.84
N PRO A 66 -2.42 -10.58 6.71
CA PRO A 66 -1.88 -11.82 6.15
C PRO A 66 -2.21 -13.02 7.05
N THR A 67 -2.23 -14.24 6.49
CA THR A 67 -2.30 -15.43 7.33
C THR A 67 -1.05 -15.54 8.22
N PRO A 68 -1.12 -16.25 9.36
CA PRO A 68 0.04 -16.42 10.24
C PRO A 68 1.27 -17.01 9.51
N GLU A 69 1.04 -17.91 8.56
CA GLU A 69 2.10 -18.53 7.76
C GLU A 69 2.77 -17.52 6.82
N LEU A 70 1.98 -16.70 6.12
CA LEU A 70 2.49 -15.66 5.24
C LEU A 70 3.22 -14.60 6.04
N ALA A 71 2.64 -14.15 7.16
CA ALA A 71 3.25 -13.17 8.05
C ALA A 71 4.61 -13.66 8.60
N ALA A 72 4.69 -14.93 9.01
CA ALA A 72 5.96 -15.52 9.45
C ALA A 72 7.00 -15.62 8.32
N PHE A 73 6.55 -15.93 7.10
CA PHE A 73 7.41 -15.96 5.91
C PHE A 73 7.94 -14.55 5.58
N GLU A 74 7.07 -13.55 5.52
CA GLU A 74 7.42 -12.15 5.26
C GLU A 74 8.36 -11.61 6.32
N LYS A 75 8.09 -11.87 7.60
CA LYS A 75 8.96 -11.48 8.71
C LYS A 75 10.35 -12.09 8.58
N LYS A 76 10.46 -13.37 8.18
CA LYS A 76 11.74 -14.02 7.91
C LYS A 76 12.49 -13.38 6.74
N MET A 77 11.78 -12.97 5.69
CA MET A 77 12.38 -12.36 4.50
C MET A 77 12.81 -10.91 4.74
N LEU A 78 12.02 -10.14 5.49
CA LEU A 78 12.21 -8.71 5.69
C LEU A 78 13.00 -8.38 6.96
N GLY A 79 12.99 -9.25 7.96
CA GLY A 79 13.47 -8.94 9.31
C GLY A 79 12.45 -8.11 10.10
N ASP A 80 12.60 -8.12 11.42
CA ASP A 80 11.61 -7.57 12.36
C ASP A 80 11.29 -6.10 12.09
N GLU A 81 12.31 -5.26 11.92
CA GLU A 81 12.16 -3.81 11.74
C GLU A 81 11.33 -3.43 10.50
N ARG A 82 11.60 -4.07 9.35
CA ARG A 82 10.84 -3.80 8.12
C ARG A 82 9.47 -4.46 8.12
N PHE A 83 9.36 -5.62 8.77
CA PHE A 83 8.08 -6.30 8.89
C PHE A 83 7.07 -5.43 9.63
N GLU A 84 7.46 -4.76 10.71
CA GLU A 84 6.58 -3.85 11.47
C GLU A 84 6.08 -2.64 10.66
N GLN A 85 6.75 -2.30 9.55
CA GLN A 85 6.41 -1.18 8.67
C GLN A 85 5.56 -1.57 7.46
N LEU A 86 5.18 -2.85 7.34
CA LEU A 86 4.35 -3.32 6.23
C LEU A 86 2.94 -2.72 6.24
N GLU A 87 2.41 -2.53 5.04
CA GLU A 87 1.09 -1.97 4.77
C GLU A 87 0.82 -0.65 5.52
N PRO A 88 1.61 0.42 5.29
CA PRO A 88 1.58 1.64 6.10
C PRO A 88 0.41 2.58 5.71
N ILE A 89 -0.82 2.06 5.69
CA ILE A 89 -2.02 2.77 5.20
C ILE A 89 -2.23 4.10 5.91
N ALA A 90 -2.24 4.15 7.25
CA ALA A 90 -2.48 5.43 7.93
C ALA A 90 -1.32 6.41 7.79
N LYS A 91 -0.06 5.94 7.67
CA LYS A 91 1.07 6.86 7.45
C LYS A 91 0.90 7.68 6.17
N PHE A 92 0.29 7.10 5.13
CA PHE A 92 -0.08 7.84 3.92
C PHE A 92 -1.24 8.82 4.14
N VAL A 93 -2.27 8.39 4.87
CA VAL A 93 -3.43 9.24 5.20
C VAL A 93 -3.00 10.45 6.04
N ASP A 94 -2.21 10.22 7.09
CA ASP A 94 -1.66 11.24 7.98
C ASP A 94 -0.73 12.21 7.24
N ALA A 95 0.03 11.72 6.25
CA ALA A 95 0.84 12.56 5.37
C ALA A 95 0.02 13.38 4.35
N GLY A 96 -1.32 13.22 4.31
CA GLY A 96 -2.21 13.92 3.39
C GLY A 96 -2.17 13.39 1.95
N ALA A 97 -1.67 12.18 1.73
CA ALA A 97 -1.67 11.56 0.42
C ALA A 97 -3.08 11.09 0.03
N VAL A 98 -3.39 11.10 -1.27
CA VAL A 98 -4.62 10.48 -1.77
C VAL A 98 -4.44 8.98 -1.82
N VAL A 99 -5.28 8.26 -1.08
CA VAL A 99 -5.32 6.79 -1.06
C VAL A 99 -6.52 6.31 -1.85
N ALA A 100 -6.26 5.37 -2.75
CA ALA A 100 -7.23 4.54 -3.46
C ALA A 100 -6.92 3.06 -3.18
N PHE A 101 -7.86 2.17 -3.45
CA PHE A 101 -7.70 0.74 -3.16
C PHE A 101 -8.32 -0.15 -4.24
N GLY A 102 -7.93 -1.43 -4.22
CA GLY A 102 -8.47 -2.50 -5.07
C GLY A 102 -7.92 -3.86 -4.64
N SER A 103 -8.43 -4.95 -5.22
CA SER A 103 -8.10 -6.31 -4.75
C SER A 103 -6.87 -6.96 -5.39
N ASP A 104 -6.25 -6.34 -6.38
CA ASP A 104 -5.25 -7.02 -7.24
C ASP A 104 -5.78 -8.34 -7.84
N TRP A 105 -7.06 -8.35 -8.22
CA TRP A 105 -7.70 -9.53 -8.82
C TRP A 105 -6.91 -10.05 -10.03
N PRO A 106 -6.71 -11.37 -10.18
CA PRO A 106 -7.29 -12.45 -9.38
C PRO A 106 -6.40 -12.97 -8.24
N ILE A 107 -5.44 -12.19 -7.75
CA ILE A 107 -4.62 -12.59 -6.60
C ILE A 107 -5.50 -12.74 -5.35
N ASP A 108 -6.36 -11.75 -5.09
CA ASP A 108 -7.43 -11.85 -4.09
C ASP A 108 -8.83 -11.71 -4.69
N ASP A 109 -9.81 -12.14 -3.88
CA ASP A 109 -11.23 -11.98 -4.16
C ASP A 109 -11.56 -10.50 -4.41
N PHE A 110 -12.47 -10.28 -5.35
CA PHE A 110 -13.09 -8.98 -5.57
C PHE A 110 -14.18 -8.74 -4.50
N ASP A 111 -13.76 -8.42 -3.27
CA ASP A 111 -14.61 -8.12 -2.12
C ASP A 111 -14.17 -6.80 -1.45
N GLU A 112 -14.78 -5.71 -1.88
CA GLU A 112 -14.44 -4.35 -1.43
C GLU A 112 -14.83 -4.10 0.03
N TRP A 113 -15.86 -4.80 0.53
CA TRP A 113 -16.29 -4.66 1.92
C TRP A 113 -15.32 -5.33 2.88
N TYR A 114 -14.80 -6.49 2.49
CA TYR A 114 -13.73 -7.13 3.22
C TYR A 114 -12.46 -6.27 3.21
N ASP A 115 -12.09 -5.69 2.06
CA ASP A 115 -10.94 -4.79 1.93
C ASP A 115 -11.05 -3.60 2.91
N LEU A 116 -12.18 -2.90 2.90
CA LEU A 116 -12.46 -1.80 3.83
C LEU A 116 -12.47 -2.24 5.31
N LYS A 117 -13.03 -3.43 5.60
CA LYS A 117 -12.97 -3.98 6.96
C LYS A 117 -11.53 -4.21 7.40
N VAL A 118 -10.68 -4.76 6.54
CA VAL A 118 -9.27 -4.99 6.87
C VAL A 118 -8.55 -3.65 7.06
N ALA A 119 -8.76 -2.65 6.21
CA ALA A 119 -8.20 -1.30 6.40
C ALA A 119 -8.58 -0.69 7.76
N ALA A 120 -9.85 -0.80 8.14
CA ALA A 120 -10.36 -0.20 9.37
C ALA A 120 -9.96 -0.94 10.64
N THR A 121 -9.72 -2.25 10.55
CA THR A 121 -9.58 -3.12 11.74
C THR A 121 -8.27 -3.88 11.83
N ARG A 122 -7.49 -3.92 10.75
CA ARG A 122 -6.32 -4.81 10.58
C ARG A 122 -6.66 -6.27 10.90
N ARG A 123 -7.89 -6.74 10.66
CA ARG A 123 -8.29 -8.13 10.96
C ARG A 123 -8.70 -8.84 9.67
N GLY A 124 -8.19 -10.05 9.45
CA GLY A 124 -8.57 -10.90 8.33
C GLY A 124 -9.90 -11.65 8.55
N ARG A 125 -10.30 -12.49 7.59
CA ARG A 125 -11.40 -13.45 7.77
C ARG A 125 -10.95 -14.63 8.64
N ASP A 126 -11.90 -15.24 9.32
CA ASP A 126 -11.69 -16.54 9.96
C ASP A 126 -11.57 -17.61 8.86
N ILE A 127 -10.55 -18.46 8.95
CA ILE A 127 -10.31 -19.53 7.97
C ILE A 127 -10.52 -20.86 8.70
N ASN A 128 -11.40 -21.73 8.18
CA ASN A 128 -11.67 -23.07 8.74
C ASN A 128 -12.04 -23.09 10.25
N GLY A 129 -12.77 -22.08 10.73
CA GLY A 129 -13.14 -21.97 12.15
C GLY A 129 -12.00 -21.56 13.08
N GLN A 130 -10.80 -21.32 12.54
CA GLN A 130 -9.74 -20.64 13.27
C GLN A 130 -9.98 -19.14 13.20
N LYS A 131 -10.16 -18.52 14.38
CA LYS A 131 -10.23 -17.07 14.48
C LYS A 131 -8.94 -16.47 13.94
N HIS A 132 -9.06 -15.48 13.06
CA HIS A 132 -7.92 -14.63 12.75
C HIS A 132 -7.54 -13.95 14.07
N ARG A 133 -6.44 -14.39 14.69
CA ARG A 133 -5.88 -13.70 15.85
C ARG A 133 -5.57 -12.28 15.41
N ASP A 134 -5.79 -11.31 16.30
CA ASP A 134 -5.50 -9.89 16.02
C ASP A 134 -4.21 -9.77 15.23
N SER A 135 -4.22 -8.98 14.15
CA SER A 135 -3.04 -8.83 13.30
C SER A 135 -1.82 -8.56 14.16
N ILE A 136 -0.73 -9.27 13.83
CA ILE A 136 0.56 -9.05 14.47
C ILE A 136 1.18 -7.69 14.09
N MET A 137 0.52 -6.95 13.18
CA MET A 137 0.83 -5.59 12.79
C MET A 137 0.05 -4.63 13.68
N THR A 138 0.74 -4.04 14.66
CA THR A 138 0.14 -3.32 15.78
C THR A 138 -0.26 -1.87 15.50
N GLU A 139 0.04 -1.32 14.33
CA GLU A 139 -0.28 0.09 14.02
C GLU A 139 -1.20 0.21 12.80
N ILE A 140 -2.27 1.02 12.98
CA ILE A 140 -3.03 1.60 11.88
C ILE A 140 -2.17 2.68 11.25
#